data_AF-A0A085WAM0-F1
#
_entry.id   AF-A0A085WAM0-F1
#
_cell.length_a   1.000
_cell.length_b   1.000
_cell.length_c   1.000
_cell.angle_alpha   90.00
_cell.angle_beta   90.00
_cell.angle_gamma   90.00
#
_symmetry.space_group_name_H-M   'P 1'
#
loop_
_entity.id
_entity.type
_entity.pdbx_description
1 polymer ?
#
loop_
_entity_poly.entity_id
_entity_poly.type
_entity_poly.pdbx_seq_one_letter_code
_entity_poly.pdbx_strand_id
1 'polypeptide(L)'
;MPLAPSLPRLSASLPFALLALGLVAFGAQAQPSLSVQPGTAKPGDPVLVAVRGVEGMPSGTLAGRPLQFFETSGAWLALSGLPVEQSLGTVAVKVTAPRPAQGKALELAGTLDVVEPGYPERQLKVAGKYVKPPASVKARMAEDRAAFAAAFAQPFASPLFTENFAWPRQDRITAPYGDRRSFNGKLQSQHFGVDIDGNTGDSIFAANEGTVVMVRDCYSSGGTVIVHHGAGLYTTYFHMSRMDVKTGAKVQQGQKLGLVGKTGRVTGPHLHWGVKLDGLWVDGLSLLKLDFFGKPEPRVATTETPAALPSPAPSQNEGTATVTATP
;
A
#
# COMPACT_ATOMS: atom_id res chain seq x y z
N MET A 1 -86.65 -36.98 -31.03
CA MET A 1 -86.15 -35.75 -30.39
C MET A 1 -86.60 -35.76 -28.94
N PRO A 2 -85.79 -35.29 -27.97
CA PRO A 2 -84.54 -35.85 -27.44
C PRO A 2 -84.70 -36.31 -25.98
N LEU A 3 -83.70 -36.98 -25.39
CA LEU A 3 -83.07 -36.61 -24.11
C LEU A 3 -82.07 -37.69 -23.68
N ALA A 4 -80.82 -37.28 -23.56
CA ALA A 4 -79.66 -38.08 -23.21
C ALA A 4 -79.61 -38.42 -21.71
N PRO A 5 -78.95 -39.52 -21.30
CA PRO A 5 -78.69 -39.81 -19.90
C PRO A 5 -77.47 -39.03 -19.38
N SER A 6 -77.59 -38.47 -18.17
CA SER A 6 -76.56 -37.74 -17.44
C SER A 6 -75.50 -38.67 -16.84
N LEU A 7 -74.23 -38.38 -17.09
CA LEU A 7 -73.07 -39.02 -16.45
C LEU A 7 -72.85 -38.52 -15.01
N PRO A 8 -72.34 -39.35 -14.09
CA PRO A 8 -71.94 -38.92 -12.75
C PRO A 8 -70.56 -38.25 -12.76
N ARG A 9 -70.40 -37.17 -11.98
CA ARG A 9 -69.11 -36.51 -11.73
C ARG A 9 -68.39 -37.24 -10.60
N LEU A 10 -67.24 -37.87 -10.90
CA LEU A 10 -66.28 -38.34 -9.90
C LEU A 10 -65.37 -37.18 -9.49
N SER A 11 -65.45 -36.75 -8.23
CA SER A 11 -64.48 -35.84 -7.61
C SER A 11 -63.28 -36.65 -7.13
N ALA A 12 -62.17 -36.60 -7.88
CA ALA A 12 -60.90 -37.15 -7.46
C ALA A 12 -60.12 -36.08 -6.68
N SER A 13 -60.01 -36.25 -5.37
CA SER A 13 -59.14 -35.46 -4.50
C SER A 13 -57.72 -36.03 -4.58
N LEU A 14 -56.80 -35.36 -5.29
CA LEU A 14 -55.37 -35.67 -5.23
C LEU A 14 -54.77 -35.16 -3.91
N PRO A 15 -54.04 -35.98 -3.14
CA PRO A 15 -53.23 -35.47 -2.03
C PRO A 15 -51.97 -34.80 -2.59
N PHE A 16 -51.81 -33.51 -2.30
CA PHE A 16 -50.62 -32.73 -2.60
C PHE A 16 -49.49 -33.17 -1.65
N ALA A 17 -48.61 -34.06 -2.12
CA ALA A 17 -47.38 -34.39 -1.40
C ALA A 17 -46.38 -33.24 -1.58
N LEU A 18 -46.26 -32.39 -0.56
CA LEU A 18 -45.21 -31.37 -0.46
C LEU A 18 -43.85 -32.07 -0.28
N LEU A 19 -43.13 -32.27 -1.39
CA LEU A 19 -41.73 -32.65 -1.37
C LEU A 19 -40.90 -31.41 -0.97
N ALA A 20 -40.58 -31.27 0.31
CA ALA A 20 -39.66 -30.25 0.80
C ALA A 20 -38.23 -30.58 0.32
N LEU A 21 -37.86 -30.03 -0.83
CA LEU A 21 -36.48 -30.06 -1.33
C LEU A 21 -35.65 -29.12 -0.46
N GLY A 22 -34.95 -29.67 0.53
CA GLY A 22 -33.98 -28.93 1.32
C GLY A 22 -32.83 -28.48 0.42
N LEU A 23 -32.85 -27.21 -0.02
CA LEU A 23 -31.68 -26.57 -0.58
C LEU A 23 -30.68 -26.37 0.56
N VAL A 24 -29.77 -27.33 0.73
CA VAL A 24 -28.54 -27.09 1.48
C VAL A 24 -27.71 -26.14 0.62
N ALA A 25 -27.73 -24.86 0.97
CA ALA A 25 -26.81 -23.88 0.41
C ALA A 25 -25.40 -24.26 0.86
N PHE A 26 -24.70 -25.08 0.07
CA PHE A 26 -23.26 -25.17 0.16
C PHE A 26 -22.72 -23.79 -0.19
N GLY A 27 -22.34 -23.02 0.83
CA GLY A 27 -21.62 -21.76 0.64
C GLY A 27 -20.42 -22.05 -0.24
N ALA A 28 -20.41 -21.51 -1.46
CA ALA A 28 -19.29 -21.66 -2.37
C ALA A 28 -18.07 -21.01 -1.71
N GLN A 29 -17.17 -21.82 -1.15
CA GLN A 29 -15.88 -21.30 -0.71
C GLN A 29 -15.19 -20.71 -1.94
N ALA A 30 -14.74 -19.45 -1.81
CA ALA A 30 -14.00 -18.77 -2.87
C ALA A 30 -12.82 -19.63 -3.29
N GLN A 31 -12.69 -19.89 -4.60
CA GLN A 31 -11.60 -20.72 -5.11
C GLN A 31 -10.25 -20.09 -4.74
N PRO A 32 -9.28 -20.89 -4.26
CA PRO A 32 -7.97 -20.38 -3.94
C PRO A 32 -7.31 -19.71 -5.14
N SER A 33 -6.68 -18.56 -4.93
CA SER A 33 -6.03 -17.81 -6.01
C SER A 33 -4.73 -17.15 -5.55
N LEU A 34 -3.81 -16.97 -6.50
CA LEU A 34 -2.53 -16.28 -6.33
C LEU A 34 -2.46 -15.15 -7.35
N SER A 35 -2.14 -13.94 -6.90
CA SER A 35 -1.87 -12.79 -7.77
C SER A 35 -0.53 -12.15 -7.41
N VAL A 36 0.20 -11.70 -8.42
CA VAL A 36 1.51 -11.05 -8.29
C VAL A 36 1.42 -9.67 -8.93
N GLN A 37 1.82 -8.63 -8.19
CA GLN A 37 1.82 -7.25 -8.65
C GLN A 37 3.21 -6.61 -8.45
N PRO A 38 3.73 -5.88 -9.45
CA PRO A 38 3.25 -5.88 -10.84
C PRO A 38 3.51 -7.25 -11.50
N GLY A 39 2.90 -7.52 -12.67
CA GLY A 39 3.23 -8.71 -13.47
C GLY A 39 4.61 -8.62 -14.14
N THR A 40 5.13 -7.41 -14.30
CA THR A 40 6.46 -7.10 -14.82
C THR A 40 7.14 -6.10 -13.91
N ALA A 41 8.36 -6.39 -13.46
CA ALA A 41 9.11 -5.59 -12.50
C ALA A 41 10.56 -5.41 -12.95
N LYS A 42 11.25 -4.47 -12.31
CA LYS A 42 12.67 -4.18 -12.49
C LYS A 42 13.44 -4.55 -11.22
N PRO A 43 14.73 -4.91 -11.30
CA PRO A 43 15.58 -5.04 -10.12
C PRO A 43 15.50 -3.75 -9.28
N GLY A 44 15.10 -3.83 -8.01
CA GLY A 44 14.82 -2.66 -7.16
C GLY A 44 13.33 -2.29 -7.03
N ASP A 45 12.42 -2.93 -7.74
CA ASP A 45 10.98 -2.72 -7.51
C ASP A 45 10.44 -3.52 -6.32
N PRO A 46 9.43 -3.01 -5.61
CA PRO A 46 8.62 -3.81 -4.68
C PRO A 46 7.64 -4.70 -5.46
N VAL A 47 7.40 -5.90 -4.93
CA VAL A 47 6.47 -6.89 -5.46
C VAL A 47 5.50 -7.31 -4.37
N LEU A 48 4.22 -7.24 -4.67
CA LEU A 48 3.13 -7.68 -3.81
C LEU A 48 2.60 -9.03 -4.31
N VAL A 49 2.64 -10.02 -3.44
CA VAL A 49 2.06 -11.35 -3.66
C VAL A 49 0.81 -11.47 -2.79
N ALA A 50 -0.35 -11.75 -3.39
CA ALA A 50 -1.59 -11.92 -2.67
C ALA A 50 -2.16 -13.32 -2.89
N VAL A 51 -2.59 -13.96 -1.80
CA VAL A 51 -3.19 -15.29 -1.79
C VAL A 51 -4.58 -15.17 -1.17
N ARG A 52 -5.61 -15.66 -1.85
CA ARG A 52 -7.00 -15.61 -1.39
C ARG A 52 -7.61 -17.00 -1.37
N GLY A 53 -8.69 -17.17 -0.59
CA GLY A 53 -9.43 -18.44 -0.53
C GLY A 53 -8.67 -19.58 0.14
N VAL A 54 -7.80 -19.28 1.11
CA VAL A 54 -7.00 -20.27 1.84
C VAL A 54 -7.25 -20.17 3.35
N GLU A 55 -7.22 -21.30 4.04
CA GLU A 55 -7.66 -21.43 5.45
C GLU A 55 -6.58 -21.07 6.48
N GLY A 56 -5.33 -20.86 6.06
CA GLY A 56 -4.25 -20.51 6.97
C GLY A 56 -3.08 -19.82 6.28
N MET A 57 -2.15 -19.33 7.10
CA MET A 57 -1.00 -18.55 6.63
C MET A 57 -0.17 -19.34 5.60
N PRO A 58 -0.05 -18.84 4.36
CA PRO A 58 0.81 -19.46 3.37
C PRO A 58 2.29 -19.31 3.71
N SER A 59 3.10 -20.13 3.08
CA SER A 59 4.54 -19.95 2.97
C SER A 59 4.92 -19.89 1.50
N GLY A 60 6.06 -19.31 1.16
CA GLY A 60 6.42 -19.22 -0.25
C GLY A 60 7.75 -18.52 -0.51
N THR A 61 8.08 -18.44 -1.81
CA THR A 61 9.28 -17.76 -2.29
C THR A 61 8.98 -16.93 -3.54
N LEU A 62 9.70 -15.82 -3.67
CA LEU A 62 9.79 -15.00 -4.88
C LEU A 62 11.25 -15.03 -5.34
N ALA A 63 11.52 -15.55 -6.54
CA ALA A 63 12.89 -15.72 -7.06
C ALA A 63 13.83 -16.44 -6.06
N GLY A 64 13.29 -17.42 -5.31
CA GLY A 64 14.03 -18.17 -4.29
C GLY A 64 14.19 -17.46 -2.94
N ARG A 65 13.77 -16.20 -2.81
CA ARG A 65 13.78 -15.47 -1.53
C ARG A 65 12.49 -15.77 -0.74
N PRO A 66 12.57 -16.02 0.58
CA PRO A 66 11.38 -16.33 1.38
C PRO A 66 10.44 -15.13 1.45
N LEU A 67 9.14 -15.40 1.35
CA LEU A 67 8.07 -14.43 1.53
C LEU A 67 7.57 -14.45 2.98
N GLN A 68 7.37 -13.27 3.56
CA GLN A 68 6.72 -13.12 4.86
C GLN A 68 5.27 -12.67 4.65
N PHE A 69 4.34 -13.58 4.93
CA PHE A 69 2.92 -13.31 4.78
C PHE A 69 2.33 -12.64 6.03
N PHE A 70 1.39 -11.73 5.81
CA PHE A 70 0.54 -11.13 6.82
C PHE A 70 -0.91 -11.16 6.36
N GLU A 71 -1.83 -11.23 7.32
CA GLU A 71 -3.26 -11.28 7.05
C GLU A 71 -3.82 -9.87 6.78
N THR A 72 -4.71 -9.77 5.80
CA THR A 72 -5.57 -8.62 5.55
C THR A 72 -7.02 -9.08 5.36
N SER A 73 -7.97 -8.15 5.23
CA SER A 73 -9.39 -8.46 5.03
C SER A 73 -9.62 -9.31 3.77
N GLY A 74 -9.68 -10.64 3.95
CA GLY A 74 -9.97 -11.61 2.89
C GLY A 74 -8.75 -12.08 2.06
N ALA A 75 -7.52 -11.77 2.47
CA ALA A 75 -6.31 -12.21 1.77
C ALA A 75 -5.11 -12.38 2.71
N TRP A 76 -4.14 -13.18 2.27
CA TRP A 76 -2.79 -13.20 2.80
C TRP A 76 -1.89 -12.46 1.83
N LEU A 77 -1.21 -11.42 2.29
CA LEU A 77 -0.31 -10.61 1.48
C LEU A 77 1.13 -10.84 1.91
N ALA A 78 2.05 -10.87 0.96
CA ALA A 78 3.48 -10.75 1.20
C ALA A 78 4.03 -9.64 0.30
N LEU A 79 4.78 -8.72 0.90
CA LEU A 79 5.45 -7.63 0.20
C LEU A 79 6.94 -7.92 0.21
N SER A 80 7.60 -7.93 -0.95
CA SER A 80 9.03 -8.24 -1.08
C SER A 80 9.71 -7.29 -2.06
N GLY A 81 10.92 -6.82 -1.72
CA GLY A 81 11.76 -6.08 -2.65
C GLY A 81 12.52 -7.01 -3.59
N LEU A 82 12.69 -6.60 -4.85
CA LEU A 82 13.67 -7.20 -5.74
C LEU A 82 15.06 -6.59 -5.49
N PRO A 83 16.11 -7.40 -5.25
CA PRO A 83 17.48 -6.89 -5.18
C PRO A 83 17.88 -6.20 -6.49
N VAL A 84 18.78 -5.22 -6.43
CA VAL A 84 19.28 -4.55 -7.64
C VAL A 84 20.17 -5.47 -8.50
N GLU A 85 20.64 -6.57 -7.91
CA GLU A 85 21.39 -7.65 -8.54
C GLU A 85 20.50 -8.75 -9.11
N GLN A 86 19.16 -8.62 -9.02
CA GLN A 86 18.23 -9.61 -9.53
C GLN A 86 18.45 -9.89 -11.02
N SER A 87 18.64 -11.17 -11.37
CA SER A 87 18.75 -11.62 -12.76
C SER A 87 17.46 -11.34 -13.52
N LEU A 88 17.63 -10.95 -14.79
CA LEU A 88 16.55 -10.70 -15.74
C LEU A 88 15.88 -12.00 -16.20
N GLY A 89 14.67 -11.88 -16.72
CA GLY A 89 13.84 -12.96 -17.21
C GLY A 89 12.69 -13.32 -16.27
N THR A 90 11.95 -14.35 -16.63
CA THR A 90 10.80 -14.83 -15.86
C THR A 90 11.26 -15.58 -14.62
N VAL A 91 10.87 -15.10 -13.45
CA VAL A 91 11.13 -15.76 -12.16
C VAL A 91 9.86 -16.38 -11.60
N ALA A 92 10.03 -17.49 -10.88
CA ALA A 92 8.92 -18.19 -10.26
C ALA A 92 8.52 -17.55 -8.92
N VAL A 93 7.21 -17.48 -8.70
CA VAL A 93 6.57 -17.27 -7.40
C VAL A 93 5.94 -18.59 -7.00
N LYS A 94 6.37 -19.15 -5.88
CA LYS A 94 5.87 -20.44 -5.37
C LYS A 94 5.25 -20.20 -4.01
N VAL A 95 4.02 -20.67 -3.82
CA VAL A 95 3.29 -20.51 -2.57
C VAL A 95 2.68 -21.85 -2.18
N THR A 96 2.89 -22.24 -0.93
CA THR A 96 2.28 -23.41 -0.32
C THR A 96 1.32 -22.94 0.77
N ALA A 97 0.02 -23.20 0.59
CA ALA A 97 -1.01 -22.85 1.56
C ALA A 97 -1.52 -24.11 2.29
N PRO A 98 -1.68 -24.05 3.63
CA PRO A 98 -2.22 -25.17 4.39
C PRO A 98 -3.70 -25.42 4.03
N ARG A 99 -4.09 -26.70 3.92
CA ARG A 99 -5.50 -27.14 3.77
C ARG A 99 -5.83 -28.25 4.77
N PRO A 100 -6.09 -27.90 6.04
CA PRO A 100 -6.38 -28.88 7.09
C PRO A 100 -7.59 -29.77 6.75
N ALA A 101 -8.63 -29.19 6.14
CA ALA A 101 -9.86 -29.93 5.77
C ALA A 101 -9.65 -30.98 4.66
N GLN A 102 -8.58 -30.86 3.85
CA GLN A 102 -8.36 -31.70 2.65
C GLN A 102 -7.07 -32.55 2.75
N GLY A 103 -6.34 -32.47 3.87
CA GLY A 103 -5.17 -33.29 4.20
C GLY A 103 -3.88 -32.97 3.43
N LYS A 104 -3.96 -32.50 2.17
CA LYS A 104 -2.79 -32.11 1.35
C LYS A 104 -2.71 -30.60 1.16
N ALA A 105 -1.52 -30.04 1.38
CA ALA A 105 -1.25 -28.62 1.13
C ALA A 105 -1.59 -28.23 -0.33
N LEU A 106 -2.02 -26.98 -0.50
CA LEU A 106 -2.24 -26.37 -1.80
C LEU A 106 -0.95 -25.74 -2.30
N GLU A 107 -0.48 -26.16 -3.46
CA GLU A 107 0.59 -25.48 -4.17
C GLU A 107 0.00 -24.52 -5.18
N LEU A 108 0.39 -23.25 -5.10
CA LEU A 108 0.07 -22.20 -6.05
C LEU A 108 1.37 -21.72 -6.68
N ALA A 109 1.34 -21.51 -7.99
CA ALA A 109 2.48 -21.01 -8.75
C ALA A 109 2.07 -19.79 -9.56
N GLY A 110 2.94 -18.78 -9.56
CA GLY A 110 2.85 -17.59 -10.38
C GLY A 110 4.21 -17.28 -10.99
N THR A 111 4.22 -16.28 -11.86
CA THR A 111 5.45 -15.80 -12.51
C THR A 111 5.53 -14.30 -12.38
N LEU A 112 6.77 -13.80 -12.41
CA LEU A 112 7.07 -12.38 -12.48
C LEU A 112 8.12 -12.20 -13.58
N ASP A 113 7.84 -11.30 -14.52
CA ASP A 113 8.83 -10.97 -15.54
C ASP A 113 9.74 -9.86 -15.05
N VAL A 114 11.04 -10.16 -14.90
CA VAL A 114 12.05 -9.18 -14.52
C VAL A 114 12.71 -8.61 -15.77
N VAL A 115 12.53 -7.33 -16.01
CA VAL A 115 13.03 -6.63 -17.20
C VAL A 115 14.14 -5.66 -16.85
N GLU A 116 14.87 -5.21 -17.88
CA GLU A 116 15.92 -4.23 -17.70
C GLU A 116 15.38 -2.95 -17.05
N PRO A 117 16.06 -2.43 -16.01
CA PRO A 117 15.56 -1.27 -15.28
C PRO A 117 15.59 0.01 -16.11
N GLY A 118 16.53 0.12 -17.05
CA GLY A 118 16.77 1.33 -17.84
C GLY A 118 17.26 2.51 -17.00
N TYR A 119 17.99 2.25 -15.90
CA TYR A 119 18.46 3.32 -15.01
C TYR A 119 19.40 4.28 -15.75
N PRO A 120 19.19 5.60 -15.62
CA PRO A 120 20.10 6.56 -16.21
C PRO A 120 21.51 6.39 -15.62
N GLU A 121 22.52 6.50 -16.47
CA GLU A 121 23.92 6.49 -16.05
C GLU A 121 24.59 7.82 -16.41
N ARG A 122 25.23 8.42 -15.41
CA ARG A 122 25.99 9.67 -15.55
C ARG A 122 27.47 9.41 -15.32
N GLN A 123 28.27 9.63 -16.37
CA GLN A 123 29.72 9.60 -16.26
C GLN A 123 30.26 10.97 -15.87
N LEU A 124 30.99 11.00 -14.76
CA LEU A 124 31.62 12.21 -14.25
C LEU A 124 33.13 12.02 -14.24
N LYS A 125 33.88 12.99 -14.76
CA LYS A 125 35.34 13.05 -14.63
C LYS A 125 35.67 13.96 -13.44
N VAL A 126 36.25 13.40 -12.38
CA VAL A 126 36.68 14.18 -11.21
C VAL A 126 38.16 13.94 -10.92
N ALA A 127 38.88 15.01 -10.55
CA ALA A 127 40.27 14.93 -10.13
C ALA A 127 40.37 14.19 -8.77
N GLY A 128 41.33 13.27 -8.63
CA GLY A 128 41.43 12.33 -7.49
C GLY A 128 41.74 12.91 -6.10
N LYS A 129 41.66 14.24 -5.90
CA LYS A 129 42.05 14.94 -4.66
C LYS A 129 40.91 15.18 -3.65
N TYR A 130 39.75 14.54 -3.83
CA TYR A 130 38.56 14.67 -2.98
C TYR A 130 38.30 13.34 -2.22
N VAL A 131 38.07 13.20 -0.91
CA VAL A 131 38.22 13.98 0.33
C VAL A 131 38.35 12.92 1.44
N LYS A 132 39.38 12.92 2.29
CA LYS A 132 39.33 12.17 3.56
C LYS A 132 38.57 13.02 4.58
N PRO A 133 37.40 12.59 5.10
CA PRO A 133 36.68 13.37 6.09
C PRO A 133 37.53 13.55 7.36
N PRO A 134 37.48 14.72 8.03
CA PRO A 134 38.08 14.91 9.35
C PRO A 134 37.59 13.87 10.36
N ALA A 135 38.36 13.60 11.42
CA ALA A 135 38.03 12.57 12.42
C ALA A 135 36.66 12.82 13.10
N SER A 136 36.33 14.07 13.40
CA SER A 136 35.02 14.46 13.96
C SER A 136 33.85 14.11 13.03
N VAL A 137 34.02 14.31 11.72
CA VAL A 137 33.03 13.93 10.71
C VAL A 137 32.85 12.41 10.67
N LYS A 138 33.95 11.64 10.80
CA LYS A 138 33.86 10.17 10.85
C LYS A 138 33.09 9.68 12.08
N ALA A 139 33.31 10.29 13.25
CA ALA A 139 32.56 9.97 14.47
C ALA A 139 31.06 10.24 14.30
N ARG A 140 30.68 11.44 13.83
CA ARG A 140 29.27 11.77 13.55
C ARG A 140 28.64 10.79 12.55
N MET A 141 29.34 10.44 11.48
CA MET A 141 28.85 9.47 10.50
C MET A 141 28.67 8.06 11.08
N ALA A 142 29.50 7.66 12.05
CA ALA A 142 29.36 6.37 12.74
C ALA A 142 28.13 6.36 13.65
N GLU A 143 27.88 7.44 14.39
CA GLU A 143 26.67 7.62 15.20
C GLU A 143 25.41 7.64 14.33
N ASP A 144 25.45 8.36 13.20
CA ASP A 144 24.33 8.39 12.26
C ASP A 144 24.05 6.99 11.72
N ARG A 145 25.09 6.21 11.35
CA ARG A 145 24.93 4.81 10.92
C ARG A 145 24.29 3.94 12.00
N ALA A 146 24.69 4.11 13.26
CA ALA A 146 24.09 3.38 14.37
C ALA A 146 22.60 3.75 14.57
N ALA A 147 22.26 5.05 14.44
CA ALA A 147 20.88 5.51 14.51
C ALA A 147 20.01 4.92 13.38
N PHE A 148 20.50 4.91 12.14
CA PHE A 148 19.82 4.25 11.03
C PHE A 148 19.65 2.74 11.26
N ALA A 149 20.69 2.06 11.78
CA ALA A 149 20.63 0.63 12.08
C ALA A 149 19.54 0.34 13.13
N ALA A 150 19.48 1.12 14.20
CA ALA A 150 18.44 0.99 15.21
C ALA A 150 17.03 1.28 14.66
N ALA A 151 16.89 2.33 13.84
CA ALA A 151 15.62 2.70 13.22
C ALA A 151 15.09 1.59 12.31
N PHE A 152 15.95 0.90 11.55
CA PHE A 152 15.58 -0.19 10.65
C PHE A 152 15.54 -1.58 11.31
N ALA A 153 15.86 -1.69 12.59
CA ALA A 153 15.83 -2.95 13.33
C ALA A 153 14.47 -3.22 14.01
N GLN A 154 13.39 -2.65 13.50
CA GLN A 154 12.06 -2.95 14.05
C GLN A 154 11.69 -4.40 13.71
N PRO A 155 11.07 -5.13 14.64
CA PRO A 155 10.60 -6.48 14.37
C PRO A 155 9.52 -6.46 13.29
N PHE A 156 9.44 -7.55 12.52
CA PHE A 156 8.33 -7.75 11.62
C PHE A 156 7.01 -7.79 12.41
N ALA A 157 6.01 -7.08 11.93
CA ALA A 157 4.68 -6.99 12.50
C ALA A 157 3.67 -6.83 11.37
N SER A 158 2.38 -7.06 11.66
CA SER A 158 1.30 -6.75 10.74
C SER A 158 1.37 -5.29 10.26
N PRO A 159 0.87 -5.00 9.03
CA PRO A 159 0.86 -3.63 8.51
C PRO A 159 0.06 -2.71 9.43
N LEU A 160 0.57 -1.49 9.62
CA LEU A 160 -0.12 -0.41 10.32
C LEU A 160 -1.05 0.36 9.38
N PHE A 161 -0.88 0.21 8.07
CA PHE A 161 -1.66 0.90 7.06
C PHE A 161 -2.85 0.06 6.59
N THR A 162 -3.93 0.76 6.23
CA THR A 162 -5.17 0.17 5.69
C THR A 162 -5.53 0.70 4.30
N GLU A 163 -4.67 1.54 3.71
CA GLU A 163 -4.86 2.17 2.40
C GLU A 163 -3.59 2.03 1.54
N ASN A 164 -3.73 2.22 0.23
CA ASN A 164 -2.60 2.27 -0.70
C ASN A 164 -1.70 3.49 -0.40
N PHE A 165 -0.40 3.39 -0.68
CA PHE A 165 0.55 4.46 -0.38
C PHE A 165 0.28 5.70 -1.24
N ALA A 166 0.40 6.88 -0.62
CA ALA A 166 0.23 8.16 -1.26
C ALA A 166 1.57 8.88 -1.44
N TRP A 167 1.58 9.85 -2.36
CA TRP A 167 2.74 10.71 -2.58
C TRP A 167 3.06 11.53 -1.33
N PRO A 168 4.33 11.55 -0.88
CA PRO A 168 4.74 12.41 0.24
C PRO A 168 4.81 13.90 -0.16
N ARG A 169 4.94 14.14 -1.47
CA ARG A 169 4.92 15.42 -2.17
C ARG A 169 4.68 15.13 -3.66
N GLN A 170 3.82 15.91 -4.31
CA GLN A 170 3.59 15.81 -5.76
C GLN A 170 4.31 16.95 -6.47
N ASP A 171 5.42 16.64 -7.11
CA ASP A 171 6.19 17.58 -7.93
C ASP A 171 7.03 16.79 -8.96
N ARG A 172 7.78 17.50 -9.80
CA ARG A 172 8.69 16.90 -10.78
C ARG A 172 9.77 16.05 -10.09
N ILE A 173 10.02 14.87 -10.63
CA ILE A 173 11.16 14.04 -10.24
C ILE A 173 12.44 14.64 -10.85
N THR A 174 13.41 14.96 -10.00
CA THR A 174 14.71 15.53 -10.41
C THR A 174 15.80 14.45 -10.52
N ALA A 175 15.71 13.40 -9.71
CA ALA A 175 16.53 12.20 -9.84
C ALA A 175 15.70 10.94 -9.49
N PRO A 176 15.54 9.99 -10.42
CA PRO A 176 14.79 8.76 -10.15
C PRO A 176 15.58 7.78 -9.29
N TYR A 177 14.89 6.77 -8.76
CA TYR A 177 15.52 5.61 -8.16
C TYR A 177 16.44 4.91 -9.16
N GLY A 178 17.55 4.38 -8.65
CA GLY A 178 18.52 3.62 -9.39
C GLY A 178 19.47 4.43 -10.27
N ASP A 179 19.33 5.76 -10.34
CA ASP A 179 20.25 6.64 -11.08
C ASP A 179 21.70 6.41 -10.65
N ARG A 180 22.55 6.07 -11.63
CA ARG A 180 23.93 5.63 -11.41
C ARG A 180 24.91 6.74 -11.74
N ARG A 181 25.87 6.97 -10.84
CA ARG A 181 27.01 7.86 -11.09
C ARG A 181 28.29 7.06 -11.12
N SER A 182 28.99 7.17 -12.24
CA SER A 182 30.26 6.52 -12.47
C SER A 182 31.38 7.58 -12.53
N PHE A 183 32.44 7.43 -11.72
CA PHE A 183 33.63 8.27 -11.83
C PHE A 183 34.74 7.49 -12.53
N ASN A 184 35.30 8.04 -13.62
CA ASN A 184 36.39 7.42 -14.39
C ASN A 184 36.11 5.96 -14.78
N GLY A 185 34.88 5.64 -15.19
CA GLY A 185 34.47 4.29 -15.62
C GLY A 185 34.14 3.30 -14.50
N LYS A 186 34.12 3.71 -13.23
CA LYS A 186 33.71 2.86 -12.10
C LYS A 186 32.43 3.41 -11.46
N LEU A 187 31.44 2.54 -11.25
CA LEU A 187 30.22 2.88 -10.48
C LEU A 187 30.63 3.30 -9.07
N GLN A 188 30.16 4.47 -8.65
CA GLN A 188 30.56 5.09 -7.38
C GLN A 188 29.38 5.34 -6.46
N SER A 189 28.22 5.65 -7.03
CA SER A 189 26.98 5.71 -6.26
C SER A 189 25.79 5.29 -7.11
N GLN A 190 24.85 4.60 -6.48
CA GLN A 190 23.51 4.39 -6.98
C GLN A 190 22.54 5.17 -6.09
N HIS A 191 21.56 5.82 -6.71
CA HIS A 191 20.54 6.56 -6.00
C HIS A 191 19.46 5.61 -5.46
N PHE A 192 19.36 5.47 -4.13
CA PHE A 192 18.44 4.53 -3.48
C PHE A 192 17.13 5.18 -2.98
N GLY A 193 16.72 6.26 -3.64
CA GLY A 193 15.47 6.96 -3.39
C GLY A 193 15.06 7.76 -4.60
N VAL A 194 14.11 8.65 -4.42
CA VAL A 194 13.56 9.51 -5.45
C VAL A 194 13.70 10.95 -4.98
N ASP A 195 14.36 11.79 -5.77
CA ASP A 195 14.49 13.22 -5.47
C ASP A 195 13.33 13.97 -6.14
N ILE A 196 12.46 14.53 -5.32
CA ILE A 196 11.26 15.28 -5.71
C ILE A 196 11.58 16.78 -5.56
N ASP A 197 11.35 17.55 -6.62
CA ASP A 197 11.60 18.99 -6.63
C ASP A 197 10.81 19.69 -5.51
N GLY A 198 11.38 20.74 -4.94
CA GLY A 198 10.71 21.49 -3.88
C GLY A 198 11.55 22.65 -3.35
N ASN A 199 10.86 23.72 -2.98
CA ASN A 199 11.47 24.88 -2.35
C ASN A 199 11.65 24.63 -0.85
N THR A 200 12.65 25.28 -0.24
CA THR A 200 12.76 25.24 1.22
C THR A 200 11.50 25.82 1.85
N GLY A 201 10.87 25.07 2.75
CA GLY A 201 9.60 25.45 3.37
C GLY A 201 8.36 24.77 2.79
N ASP A 202 8.48 24.06 1.67
CA ASP A 202 7.37 23.28 1.12
C ASP A 202 6.99 22.12 2.05
N SER A 203 5.71 21.78 2.14
CA SER A 203 5.24 20.72 3.05
C SER A 203 5.62 19.32 2.56
N ILE A 204 5.96 18.45 3.52
CA ILE A 204 6.20 17.02 3.34
C ILE A 204 5.17 16.24 4.17
N PHE A 205 4.56 15.22 3.57
CA PHE A 205 3.52 14.42 4.19
C PHE A 205 3.92 12.96 4.35
N ALA A 206 3.34 12.29 5.35
CA ALA A 206 3.47 10.85 5.53
C ALA A 206 2.80 10.11 4.36
N ALA A 207 3.53 9.17 3.76
CA ALA A 207 3.04 8.43 2.60
C ALA A 207 1.96 7.40 2.99
N ASN A 208 1.95 6.99 4.25
CA ASN A 208 0.91 6.15 4.83
C ASN A 208 0.93 6.20 6.36
N GLU A 209 -0.04 5.54 7.00
CA GLU A 209 -0.06 5.33 8.44
C GLU A 209 1.18 4.56 8.91
N GLY A 210 1.75 4.99 10.04
CA GLY A 210 2.89 4.31 10.64
C GLY A 210 3.35 4.92 11.95
N THR A 211 4.50 4.45 12.42
CA THR A 211 5.18 4.97 13.61
C THR A 211 6.50 5.61 13.21
N VAL A 212 6.74 6.84 13.65
CA VAL A 212 8.02 7.53 13.45
C VAL A 212 9.09 6.84 14.29
N VAL A 213 10.08 6.22 13.65
CA VAL A 213 11.15 5.48 14.31
C VAL A 213 12.47 6.24 14.35
N MET A 214 12.57 7.35 13.61
CA MET A 214 13.70 8.26 13.70
C MET A 214 13.30 9.68 13.33
N VAL A 215 13.77 10.64 14.13
CA VAL A 215 13.86 12.07 13.78
C VAL A 215 15.26 12.52 14.17
N ARG A 216 16.09 12.94 13.20
CA ARG A 216 17.51 13.26 13.46
C ARG A 216 18.07 14.23 12.41
N ASP A 217 18.99 15.11 12.82
CA ASP A 217 19.86 15.84 11.89
C ASP A 217 21.17 15.08 11.63
N CYS A 218 21.24 14.41 10.49
CA CYS A 218 22.37 13.58 10.09
C CYS A 218 23.36 14.35 9.21
N TYR A 219 24.63 13.94 9.21
CA TYR A 219 25.67 14.59 8.40
C TYR A 219 25.37 14.56 6.88
N SER A 220 24.99 13.39 6.36
CA SER A 220 24.75 13.20 4.92
C SER A 220 23.32 13.49 4.51
N SER A 221 22.34 12.94 5.24
CA SER A 221 20.91 13.09 4.91
C SER A 221 20.27 14.36 5.47
N GLY A 222 20.98 15.13 6.31
CA GLY A 222 20.41 16.32 6.95
C GLY A 222 19.25 15.97 7.88
N GLY A 223 18.27 16.88 7.96
CA GLY A 223 17.01 16.65 8.65
C GLY A 223 16.33 15.40 8.08
N THR A 224 16.18 14.39 8.93
CA THR A 224 15.76 13.04 8.56
C THR A 224 14.59 12.60 9.40
N VAL A 225 13.54 12.10 8.74
CA VAL A 225 12.45 11.34 9.36
C VAL A 225 12.38 9.94 8.76
N ILE A 226 12.16 8.93 9.58
CA ILE A 226 11.86 7.55 9.15
C ILE A 226 10.54 7.12 9.78
N VAL A 227 9.64 6.62 8.96
CA VAL A 227 8.36 6.03 9.39
C VAL A 227 8.39 4.54 9.11
N HIS A 228 8.12 3.74 10.13
CA HIS A 228 7.91 2.29 10.03
C HIS A 228 6.40 2.02 9.87
N HIS A 229 6.05 1.25 8.84
CA HIS A 229 4.66 0.99 8.45
C HIS A 229 4.19 -0.41 8.87
N GLY A 230 5.01 -1.19 9.58
CA GLY A 230 4.82 -2.63 9.70
C GLY A 230 5.23 -3.36 8.41
N ALA A 231 4.99 -4.67 8.36
CA ALA A 231 5.29 -5.53 7.20
C ALA A 231 6.71 -5.37 6.63
N GLY A 232 7.70 -5.06 7.47
CA GLY A 232 9.09 -4.83 7.04
C GLY A 232 9.31 -3.56 6.20
N LEU A 233 8.30 -2.69 6.11
CA LEU A 233 8.26 -1.54 5.21
C LEU A 233 8.51 -0.22 5.96
N TYR A 234 9.36 0.62 5.37
CA TYR A 234 9.74 1.92 5.88
C TYR A 234 9.72 2.97 4.76
N THR A 235 9.32 4.19 5.10
CA THR A 235 9.57 5.37 4.27
C THR A 235 10.52 6.32 4.96
N THR A 236 11.40 6.95 4.17
CA THR A 236 12.43 7.86 4.66
C THR A 236 12.34 9.20 3.97
N TYR A 237 12.54 10.28 4.73
CA TYR A 237 12.39 11.66 4.28
C TYR A 237 13.65 12.42 4.68
N PHE A 238 14.47 12.81 3.71
CA PHE A 238 15.76 13.46 3.95
C PHE A 238 15.75 14.93 3.51
N HIS A 239 16.85 15.61 3.86
CA HIS A 239 17.17 16.99 3.50
C HIS A 239 16.17 18.01 4.04
N MET A 240 15.38 17.64 5.06
CA MET A 240 14.33 18.46 5.64
C MET A 240 14.93 19.70 6.32
N SER A 241 14.26 20.85 6.20
CA SER A 241 14.62 22.09 6.93
C SER A 241 14.00 22.12 8.33
N ARG A 242 12.87 21.43 8.50
CA ARG A 242 12.13 21.31 9.75
C ARG A 242 11.45 19.95 9.82
N MET A 243 11.44 19.34 11.01
CA MET A 243 10.71 18.10 11.30
C MET A 243 9.67 18.43 12.37
N ASP A 244 8.40 18.28 12.03
CA ASP A 244 7.24 18.63 12.88
C ASP A 244 6.76 17.46 13.75
N VAL A 245 7.45 16.32 13.67
CA VAL A 245 7.14 15.07 14.40
C VAL A 245 8.29 14.67 15.32
N LYS A 246 8.02 13.72 16.22
CA LYS A 246 9.01 13.15 17.16
C LYS A 246 9.07 11.63 17.02
N THR A 247 10.22 11.04 17.31
CA THR A 247 10.36 9.58 17.43
C THR A 247 9.33 9.02 18.41
N GLY A 248 8.69 7.92 18.04
CA GLY A 248 7.59 7.28 18.77
C GLY A 248 6.19 7.78 18.38
N ALA A 249 6.07 8.89 17.63
CA ALA A 249 4.76 9.40 17.20
C ALA A 249 4.09 8.46 16.19
N LYS A 250 2.79 8.22 16.36
CA LYS A 250 1.95 7.65 15.31
C LYS A 250 1.58 8.75 14.31
N VAL A 251 1.60 8.43 13.02
CA VAL A 251 1.22 9.33 11.94
C VAL A 251 0.21 8.67 11.03
N GLN A 252 -0.72 9.45 10.48
CA GLN A 252 -1.66 8.99 9.46
C GLN A 252 -1.17 9.33 8.05
N GLN A 253 -1.70 8.67 7.02
CA GLN A 253 -1.46 9.08 5.64
C GLN A 253 -1.82 10.56 5.44
N GLY A 254 -1.00 11.30 4.71
CA GLY A 254 -1.24 12.73 4.44
C GLY A 254 -0.98 13.65 5.63
N GLN A 255 -0.61 13.12 6.81
CA GLN A 255 -0.19 13.95 7.93
C GLN A 255 1.13 14.64 7.62
N LYS A 256 1.20 15.96 7.87
CA LYS A 256 2.44 16.73 7.67
C LYS A 256 3.53 16.25 8.63
N LEU A 257 4.68 15.90 8.07
CA LEU A 257 5.89 15.47 8.80
C LEU A 257 6.88 16.60 9.03
N GLY A 258 6.85 17.64 8.19
CA GLY A 258 7.78 18.75 8.23
C GLY A 258 7.89 19.46 6.90
N LEU A 259 9.04 20.09 6.66
CA LEU A 259 9.26 20.97 5.51
C LEU A 259 10.50 20.58 4.72
N VAL A 260 10.41 20.70 3.39
CA VAL A 260 11.53 20.56 2.44
C VAL A 260 12.64 21.53 2.84
N GLY A 261 13.88 21.11 2.63
CA GLY A 261 15.05 21.91 2.91
C GLY A 261 16.20 21.64 1.97
N LYS A 262 17.38 22.08 2.41
CA LYS A 262 18.67 21.90 1.75
C LYS A 262 19.72 21.50 2.79
N THR A 263 19.35 20.61 3.71
CA THR A 263 20.22 20.17 4.82
C THR A 263 20.98 18.90 4.45
N GLY A 264 22.15 18.69 5.05
CA GLY A 264 23.04 17.58 4.71
C GLY A 264 23.84 17.82 3.43
N ARG A 265 24.18 16.75 2.71
CA ARG A 265 25.09 16.79 1.55
C ARG A 265 24.32 16.93 0.24
N VAL A 266 23.79 18.13 -0.02
CA VAL A 266 22.97 18.44 -1.20
C VAL A 266 23.38 19.74 -1.88
N THR A 267 23.11 19.86 -3.18
CA THR A 267 23.44 21.05 -3.99
C THR A 267 22.30 22.06 -4.09
N GLY A 268 21.06 21.62 -3.95
CA GLY A 268 19.85 22.44 -4.03
C GLY A 268 18.72 21.87 -3.16
N PRO A 269 17.67 22.66 -2.90
CA PRO A 269 16.53 22.18 -2.12
C PRO A 269 15.75 21.12 -2.92
N HIS A 270 15.37 20.04 -2.24
CA HIS A 270 14.53 18.96 -2.74
C HIS A 270 14.13 18.06 -1.57
N LEU A 271 13.12 17.21 -1.78
CA LEU A 271 12.85 16.06 -0.91
C LEU A 271 13.53 14.83 -1.52
N HIS A 272 14.43 14.21 -0.78
CA HIS A 272 14.82 12.83 -1.07
C HIS A 272 13.90 11.89 -0.30
N TRP A 273 13.09 11.13 -1.04
CA TRP A 273 12.15 10.15 -0.51
C TRP A 273 12.61 8.73 -0.83
N GLY A 274 12.84 7.94 0.21
CA GLY A 274 13.30 6.56 0.09
C GLY A 274 12.28 5.58 0.63
N VAL A 275 12.30 4.36 0.08
CA VAL A 275 11.51 3.24 0.58
C VAL A 275 12.46 2.09 0.88
N LYS A 276 12.33 1.52 2.07
CA LYS A 276 13.08 0.33 2.46
C LYS A 276 12.11 -0.79 2.83
N LEU A 277 12.35 -1.97 2.29
CA LEU A 277 11.50 -3.15 2.40
C LEU A 277 12.39 -4.37 2.58
N ASP A 278 12.21 -5.10 3.69
CA ASP A 278 12.96 -6.32 4.01
C ASP A 278 14.49 -6.16 3.89
N GLY A 279 14.98 -5.02 4.37
CA GLY A 279 16.40 -4.68 4.34
C GLY A 279 16.90 -4.10 3.01
N LEU A 280 16.10 -4.14 1.94
CA LEU A 280 16.43 -3.64 0.62
C LEU A 280 15.84 -2.24 0.39
N TRP A 281 16.60 -1.38 -0.28
CA TRP A 281 16.02 -0.16 -0.84
C TRP A 281 15.26 -0.51 -2.11
N VAL A 282 14.09 0.08 -2.28
CA VAL A 282 13.21 -0.17 -3.43
C VAL A 282 12.70 1.13 -4.04
N ASP A 283 12.25 1.09 -5.28
CA ASP A 283 11.68 2.24 -5.98
C ASP A 283 10.34 2.65 -5.34
N GLY A 284 10.33 3.84 -4.74
CA GLY A 284 9.13 4.44 -4.15
C GLY A 284 8.04 4.73 -5.18
N LEU A 285 8.40 5.02 -6.44
CA LEU A 285 7.40 5.25 -7.49
C LEU A 285 6.66 3.97 -7.87
N SER A 286 7.33 2.84 -7.79
CA SER A 286 6.72 1.52 -8.01
C SER A 286 5.83 1.11 -6.83
N LEU A 287 6.21 1.46 -5.58
CA LEU A 287 5.37 1.26 -4.40
C LEU A 287 4.00 1.94 -4.55
N LEU A 288 3.97 3.18 -5.05
CA LEU A 288 2.73 3.97 -5.24
C LEU A 288 1.74 3.35 -6.24
N LYS A 289 2.19 2.38 -7.04
CA LYS A 289 1.36 1.70 -8.05
C LYS A 289 0.76 0.38 -7.56
N LEU A 290 1.22 -0.13 -6.41
CA LEU A 290 0.73 -1.38 -5.85
C LEU A 290 -0.68 -1.18 -5.28
N ASP A 291 -1.56 -2.15 -5.55
CA ASP A 291 -2.89 -2.19 -4.96
C ASP A 291 -2.95 -3.25 -3.86
N PHE A 292 -2.85 -2.78 -2.61
CA PHE A 292 -2.85 -3.63 -1.41
C PHE A 292 -4.24 -4.12 -1.03
N PHE A 293 -5.27 -3.30 -1.24
CA PHE A 293 -6.61 -3.54 -0.70
C PHE A 293 -7.69 -3.70 -1.78
N GLY A 294 -7.33 -3.55 -3.06
CA GLY A 294 -8.32 -3.35 -4.12
C GLY A 294 -8.82 -1.92 -4.07
N LYS A 295 -9.01 -1.27 -5.22
CA LYS A 295 -9.77 -0.01 -5.26
C LYS A 295 -11.11 -0.25 -4.52
N PRO A 296 -11.52 0.62 -3.58
CA PRO A 296 -12.94 0.73 -3.27
C PRO A 296 -13.62 1.01 -4.61
N GLU A 297 -14.48 0.11 -5.07
CA GLU A 297 -15.41 0.43 -6.15
C GLU A 297 -15.98 1.81 -5.81
N PRO A 298 -15.91 2.82 -6.70
CA PRO A 298 -16.65 4.03 -6.47
C PRO A 298 -18.07 3.57 -6.25
N ARG A 299 -18.61 3.78 -5.04
CA ARG A 299 -19.98 3.45 -4.73
C ARG A 299 -20.79 4.24 -5.75
N VAL A 300 -21.20 3.58 -6.83
CA VAL A 300 -22.24 4.08 -7.71
C VAL A 300 -23.37 4.30 -6.72
N ALA A 301 -23.65 5.56 -6.44
CA ALA A 301 -24.88 5.92 -5.79
C ALA A 301 -25.93 5.28 -6.70
N THR A 302 -26.46 4.14 -6.28
CA THR A 302 -27.77 3.73 -6.74
C THR A 302 -28.61 4.92 -6.38
N THR A 303 -28.93 5.71 -7.40
CA THR A 303 -30.07 6.61 -7.37
C THR A 303 -31.28 5.72 -7.15
N GLU A 304 -31.46 5.25 -5.92
CA GLU A 304 -32.79 5.12 -5.38
C GLU A 304 -33.28 6.56 -5.32
N THR A 305 -34.03 6.91 -6.37
CA THR A 305 -34.93 8.05 -6.38
C THR A 305 -35.56 8.15 -4.99
N PRO A 306 -35.33 9.24 -4.25
CA PRO A 306 -36.02 9.43 -2.99
C PRO A 306 -37.52 9.29 -3.24
N ALA A 307 -38.16 8.34 -2.55
CA ALA A 307 -39.60 8.21 -2.56
C ALA A 307 -40.18 9.61 -2.24
N ALA A 308 -41.06 10.07 -3.12
CA ALA A 308 -41.67 11.38 -3.02
C ALA A 308 -42.27 11.56 -1.62
N LEU A 309 -41.86 12.64 -0.94
CA LEU A 309 -42.50 13.07 0.30
C LEU A 309 -44.01 13.28 0.03
N PRO A 310 -44.91 12.77 0.89
CA PRO A 310 -46.32 13.06 0.76
C PRO A 310 -46.57 14.57 0.91
N SER A 311 -47.41 15.11 0.03
CA SER A 311 -47.80 16.54 0.05
C SER A 311 -48.42 16.92 1.40
N PRO A 312 -48.16 18.13 1.91
CA PRO A 312 -48.81 18.63 3.11
C PRO A 312 -50.31 18.87 2.85
N ALA A 313 -51.15 18.42 3.78
CA ALA A 313 -52.59 18.66 3.78
C ALA A 313 -52.92 20.16 3.90
N PRO A 314 -54.06 20.63 3.35
CA PRO A 314 -54.43 22.04 3.39
C PRO A 314 -54.83 22.45 4.82
N SER A 315 -54.31 23.59 5.28
CA SER A 315 -54.69 24.18 6.57
C SER A 315 -56.11 24.71 6.51
N GLN A 316 -56.97 24.16 7.37
CA GLN A 316 -58.25 24.77 7.73
C GLN A 316 -57.97 25.92 8.70
N ASN A 317 -58.48 27.09 8.35
CA ASN A 317 -58.48 28.31 9.13
C ASN A 317 -59.79 28.35 9.94
N GLU A 318 -59.76 28.69 11.23
CA GLU A 318 -60.83 29.43 11.94
C GLU A 318 -60.51 29.53 13.45
N GLY A 319 -60.72 30.72 14.03
CA GLY A 319 -60.62 30.90 15.48
C GLY A 319 -60.40 32.34 15.96
N THR A 320 -61.30 33.24 15.57
CA THR A 320 -61.51 34.58 16.15
C THR A 320 -61.69 34.54 17.67
N ALA A 321 -60.99 35.40 18.41
CA ALA A 321 -61.42 35.81 19.75
C ALA A 321 -60.95 37.24 20.08
N THR A 322 -61.94 38.13 20.08
CA THR A 322 -61.98 39.51 20.53
C THR A 322 -61.71 39.62 22.03
N VAL A 323 -60.91 40.60 22.49
CA VAL A 323 -61.05 41.16 23.85
C VAL A 323 -60.84 42.68 23.82
N THR A 324 -61.81 43.34 24.42
CA THR A 324 -62.07 44.77 24.51
C THR A 324 -61.39 45.43 25.73
N ALA A 325 -60.77 46.57 25.46
CA ALA A 325 -60.53 47.81 26.20
C ALA A 325 -60.72 48.00 27.74
N THR A 326 -59.75 48.76 28.31
CA THR A 326 -59.83 49.94 29.24
C THR A 326 -60.07 49.77 30.76
N PRO A 327 -59.75 50.78 31.61
CA PRO A 327 -59.34 52.18 31.35
C PRO A 327 -57.82 52.46 31.39
#